data_AF-A0A2Z2P513-F1
#
_entry.id   AF-A0A2Z2P513-F1
#
_cell.length_a   1.000
_cell.length_b   1.000
_cell.length_c   1.000
_cell.angle_alpha   90.00
_cell.angle_beta   90.00
_cell.angle_gamma   90.00
#
_symmetry.space_group_name_H-M   'P 1'
#
loop_
_entity.id
_entity.type
_entity.pdbx_description
1 polymer ?
#
loop_
_entity_poly.entity_id
_entity_poly.type
_entity_poly.pdbx_seq_one_letter_code
_entity_poly.pdbx_strand_id
1 'polypeptide(L)'
;MSAVCAALAADPVLASHYADFRGKTEAALDPALVALVRQAVAAVHGIEAAPDESGLDEGTRLCLAYARRMPFEHTAITDAEAAAVVAHLGEGGFVAFSVLAALADAECRAELVDLPGLAGN
;
A
#
# COMPACT_ATOMS: atom_id res chain seq x y z
N MET A 1 3.85 -13.30 6.48
CA MET A 1 5.20 -12.77 6.18
C MET A 1 5.16 -12.31 4.73
N SER A 2 5.44 -11.04 4.41
CA SER A 2 5.36 -10.57 3.02
C SER A 2 6.55 -11.05 2.20
N ALA A 3 6.43 -11.05 0.86
CA ALA A 3 7.52 -11.41 -0.05
C ALA A 3 8.79 -10.59 0.21
N VAL A 4 8.63 -9.32 0.59
CA VAL A 4 9.74 -8.43 0.96
C VAL A 4 10.43 -8.90 2.25
N CYS A 5 9.68 -9.28 3.30
CA CYS A 5 10.30 -9.85 4.50
C CYS A 5 11.09 -11.14 4.21
N ALA A 6 10.58 -11.99 3.32
CA ALA A 6 11.27 -13.22 2.92
C ALA A 6 12.55 -12.91 2.13
N ALA A 7 12.48 -11.95 1.21
CA ALA A 7 13.62 -11.46 0.44
C ALA A 7 14.70 -10.83 1.35
N LEU A 8 14.32 -10.21 2.46
CA LEU A 8 15.27 -9.61 3.40
C LEU A 8 15.82 -10.59 4.44
N ALA A 9 15.50 -11.89 4.37
CA ALA A 9 15.84 -12.85 5.43
C ALA A 9 17.36 -12.99 5.69
N ALA A 10 18.21 -12.68 4.71
CA ALA A 10 19.67 -12.67 4.87
C ALA A 10 20.19 -11.47 5.71
N ASP A 11 19.40 -10.40 5.82
CA ASP A 11 19.66 -9.24 6.70
C ASP A 11 18.54 -9.11 7.76
N PRO A 12 18.66 -9.79 8.91
CA PRO A 12 17.60 -9.82 9.91
C PRO A 12 17.32 -8.46 10.56
N VAL A 13 18.29 -7.54 10.55
CA VAL A 13 18.09 -6.18 11.08
C VAL A 13 17.21 -5.39 10.11
N LEU A 14 17.52 -5.43 8.82
CA LEU A 14 16.72 -4.76 7.80
C LEU A 14 15.32 -5.37 7.70
N ALA A 15 15.19 -6.70 7.77
CA ALA A 15 13.90 -7.39 7.81
C ALA A 15 13.06 -6.95 9.02
N SER A 16 13.67 -6.81 10.19
CA SER A 16 12.99 -6.32 11.40
C SER A 16 12.53 -4.87 11.25
N HIS A 17 13.38 -3.99 10.72
CA HIS A 17 13.01 -2.59 10.50
C HIS A 17 11.88 -2.44 9.49
N TYR A 18 11.90 -3.21 8.41
CA TYR A 18 10.83 -3.22 7.42
C TYR A 18 9.50 -3.68 8.05
N ALA A 19 9.51 -4.79 8.79
CA ALA A 19 8.32 -5.32 9.43
C ALA A 19 7.73 -4.33 10.46
N ASP A 20 8.58 -3.68 11.27
CA ASP A 20 8.16 -2.67 12.24
C ASP A 20 7.59 -1.43 11.56
N PHE A 21 8.26 -0.92 10.52
CA PHE A 21 7.79 0.25 9.76
C PHE A 21 6.45 -0.02 9.07
N ARG A 22 6.31 -1.17 8.40
CA ARG A 22 5.05 -1.63 7.79
C ARG A 22 3.94 -1.74 8.84
N GLY A 23 4.21 -2.39 9.97
CA GLY A 23 3.25 -2.55 11.06
C GLY A 23 2.79 -1.22 11.67
N LYS A 24 3.71 -0.28 11.92
CA LYS A 24 3.38 1.05 12.44
C LYS A 24 2.59 1.89 11.44
N THR A 25 2.88 1.76 10.15
CA THR A 25 2.13 2.42 9.08
C THR A 25 0.69 1.91 9.04
N GLU A 26 0.50 0.58 9.06
CA GLU A 26 -0.83 -0.03 9.07
C GLU A 26 -1.63 0.30 10.34
N ALA A 27 -0.98 0.30 11.50
CA ALA A 27 -1.62 0.60 12.79
C ALA A 27 -2.09 2.07 12.93
N ALA A 28 -1.61 2.97 12.08
CA ALA A 28 -2.05 4.37 12.06
C ALA A 28 -3.36 4.59 11.26
N LEU A 29 -3.90 3.53 10.65
CA LEU A 29 -5.08 3.56 9.79
C LEU A 29 -6.15 2.60 10.31
N ASP A 30 -7.38 2.79 9.83
CA ASP A 30 -8.44 1.80 10.02
C ASP A 30 -8.07 0.47 9.32
N PRO A 31 -8.12 -0.68 10.01
CA PRO A 31 -7.74 -1.97 9.43
C PRO A 31 -8.55 -2.38 8.19
N ALA A 32 -9.82 -2.00 8.10
CA ALA A 32 -10.64 -2.28 6.93
C ALA A 32 -10.18 -1.45 5.73
N LEU A 33 -9.84 -0.17 5.95
CA LEU A 33 -9.22 0.66 4.91
C LEU A 33 -7.88 0.07 4.45
N VAL A 34 -7.04 -0.41 5.38
CA VAL A 34 -5.77 -1.06 5.04
C VAL A 34 -5.98 -2.24 4.09
N ALA A 35 -6.95 -3.10 4.39
CA ALA A 35 -7.28 -4.26 3.56
C ALA A 35 -7.76 -3.85 2.17
N LEU A 36 -8.68 -2.87 2.08
CA LEU A 36 -9.21 -2.39 0.81
C LEU A 36 -8.13 -1.74 -0.07
N VAL A 37 -7.22 -0.95 0.51
CA VAL A 37 -6.11 -0.32 -0.22
C VAL A 37 -5.17 -1.36 -0.80
N ARG A 38 -4.80 -2.37 0.00
CA ARG A 38 -3.94 -3.47 -0.45
C ARG A 38 -4.60 -4.23 -1.59
N GLN A 39 -5.87 -4.59 -1.46
CA GLN A 39 -6.64 -5.26 -2.50
C GLN A 39 -6.75 -4.41 -3.78
N ALA A 40 -7.02 -3.10 -3.64
CA ALA A 40 -7.12 -2.19 -4.79
C ALA A 40 -5.80 -2.07 -5.55
N VAL A 41 -4.66 -2.04 -4.85
CA VAL A 41 -3.33 -2.02 -5.47
C VAL A 41 -3.00 -3.37 -6.11
N ALA A 42 -3.28 -4.48 -5.43
CA ALA A 42 -3.09 -5.83 -5.99
C ALA A 42 -3.92 -6.06 -7.26
N ALA A 43 -5.13 -5.51 -7.33
CA ALA A 43 -5.97 -5.55 -8.52
C ALA A 43 -5.38 -4.79 -9.70
N VAL A 44 -4.68 -3.66 -9.48
CA VAL A 44 -3.96 -2.93 -10.54
C VAL A 44 -2.81 -3.77 -11.11
N HIS A 45 -2.19 -4.61 -10.27
CA HIS A 45 -1.17 -5.58 -10.68
C HIS A 45 -1.74 -6.89 -11.24
N GLY A 46 -3.06 -7.08 -11.23
CA GLY A 46 -3.71 -8.30 -11.71
C GLY A 46 -3.56 -9.51 -10.79
N ILE A 47 -3.18 -9.30 -9.52
CA ILE A 47 -2.99 -10.37 -8.52
C ILE A 47 -4.32 -10.76 -7.87
N GLU A 48 -5.16 -9.77 -7.54
CA GLU A 48 -6.47 -9.96 -6.90
C GLU A 48 -7.61 -9.31 -7.69
N ALA A 49 -8.85 -9.65 -7.36
CA ALA A 49 -10.01 -8.92 -7.85
C ALA A 49 -10.14 -7.57 -7.14
N ALA A 50 -10.66 -6.56 -7.84
CA ALA A 50 -10.96 -5.25 -7.26
C ALA A 50 -11.95 -5.37 -6.07
N PRO A 51 -11.82 -4.50 -5.05
CA PRO A 51 -12.76 -4.50 -3.92
C PRO A 51 -14.17 -4.13 -4.36
N ASP A 52 -15.17 -4.66 -3.67
CA ASP A 52 -16.56 -4.19 -3.78
C ASP A 52 -16.70 -2.84 -3.08
N GLU A 53 -17.11 -1.82 -3.82
CA GLU A 53 -17.26 -0.45 -3.33
C GLU A 53 -18.70 -0.04 -3.08
N SER A 54 -19.68 -0.93 -3.31
CA SER A 54 -21.11 -0.60 -3.29
C SER A 54 -21.62 -0.04 -1.96
N GLY A 55 -20.96 -0.38 -0.85
CA GLY A 55 -21.28 0.09 0.50
C GLY A 55 -20.34 1.16 1.06
N LEU A 56 -19.36 1.65 0.29
CA LEU A 56 -18.31 2.53 0.80
C LEU A 56 -18.72 4.01 0.77
N ASP A 57 -18.34 4.73 1.82
CA ASP A 57 -18.47 6.18 1.85
C ASP A 57 -17.55 6.85 0.82
N GLU A 58 -17.83 8.13 0.52
CA GLU A 58 -17.09 8.89 -0.49
C GLU A 58 -15.61 9.03 -0.15
N GLY A 59 -15.26 9.23 1.12
CA GLY A 59 -13.86 9.40 1.53
C GLY A 59 -13.05 8.13 1.33
N THR A 60 -13.64 6.98 1.64
CA THR A 60 -13.03 5.67 1.35
C THR A 60 -12.87 5.47 -0.16
N ARG A 61 -13.89 5.80 -0.96
CA ARG A 61 -13.79 5.70 -2.44
C ARG A 61 -12.70 6.61 -3.02
N LEU A 62 -12.53 7.81 -2.48
CA LEU A 62 -11.42 8.70 -2.85
C LEU A 62 -10.05 8.11 -2.51
N CYS A 63 -9.91 7.46 -1.35
CA CYS A 63 -8.69 6.75 -0.98
C CYS A 63 -8.39 5.62 -1.98
N LEU A 64 -9.39 4.83 -2.38
CA LEU A 64 -9.20 3.75 -3.35
C LEU A 64 -8.86 4.27 -4.75
N ALA A 65 -9.49 5.36 -5.19
CA ALA A 65 -9.15 6.02 -6.44
C ALA A 65 -7.68 6.49 -6.46
N TYR A 66 -7.22 7.12 -5.36
CA TYR A 66 -5.83 7.51 -5.19
C TYR A 66 -4.89 6.29 -5.20
N ALA A 67 -5.20 5.26 -4.40
CA ALA A 67 -4.34 4.09 -4.25
C ALA A 67 -4.12 3.34 -5.58
N ARG A 68 -5.15 3.24 -6.42
CA ARG A 68 -5.05 2.61 -7.75
C ARG A 68 -4.06 3.29 -8.69
N ARG A 69 -3.84 4.60 -8.50
CA ARG A 69 -2.93 5.38 -9.34
C ARG A 69 -1.48 5.26 -8.87
N MET A 70 -1.24 4.78 -7.65
CA MET A 70 0.12 4.68 -7.10
C MET A 70 1.09 3.85 -7.96
N PRO A 71 0.74 2.64 -8.47
CA PRO A 71 1.70 1.80 -9.21
C PRO A 71 2.25 2.42 -10.50
N PHE A 72 1.41 3.09 -11.31
CA PHE A 72 1.77 3.47 -12.68
C PHE A 72 1.46 4.94 -13.03
N GLU A 73 0.74 5.65 -12.17
CA GLU A 73 0.25 7.00 -12.43
C GLU A 73 0.53 7.97 -11.26
N HIS A 74 1.42 7.63 -10.32
CA HIS A 74 1.64 8.43 -9.12
C HIS A 74 2.03 9.89 -9.41
N THR A 75 2.74 10.15 -10.52
CA THR A 75 3.11 11.51 -10.94
C THR A 75 1.94 12.33 -11.47
N ALA A 76 0.82 11.70 -11.79
CA ALA A 76 -0.38 12.36 -12.29
C ALA A 76 -1.44 12.58 -11.20
N ILE A 77 -1.17 12.14 -9.96
CA ILE A 77 -1.98 12.47 -8.78
C ILE A 77 -1.81 13.96 -8.50
N THR A 78 -2.93 14.67 -8.42
CA THR A 78 -2.95 16.12 -8.21
C THR A 78 -3.01 16.49 -6.73
N ASP A 79 -2.58 17.72 -6.41
CA ASP A 79 -2.71 18.27 -5.06
C ASP A 79 -4.17 18.34 -4.58
N ALA A 80 -5.13 18.52 -5.49
CA ALA A 80 -6.55 18.53 -5.16
C ALA A 80 -7.05 17.14 -4.73
N GLU A 81 -6.61 16.09 -5.41
CA GLU A 81 -6.91 14.70 -5.02
C GLU A 81 -6.26 14.36 -3.68
N ALA A 82 -4.99 14.75 -3.49
CA ALA A 82 -4.30 14.57 -2.21
C ALA A 82 -5.02 15.32 -1.07
N ALA A 83 -5.42 16.58 -1.30
CA ALA A 83 -6.15 17.38 -0.32
C ALA A 83 -7.52 16.77 0.05
N ALA A 84 -8.20 16.13 -0.90
CA ALA A 84 -9.45 15.44 -0.62
C ALA A 84 -9.25 14.23 0.30
N VAL A 85 -8.16 13.48 0.13
CA VAL A 85 -7.78 12.38 1.04
C VAL A 85 -7.38 12.93 2.41
N VAL A 86 -6.62 14.04 2.47
CA VAL A 86 -6.28 14.72 3.74
C VAL A 86 -7.53 15.17 4.48
N ALA A 87 -8.54 15.69 3.79
CA ALA A 87 -9.81 16.10 4.42
C ALA A 87 -10.57 14.92 5.05
N HIS A 88 -10.38 13.70 4.54
CA HIS A 88 -11.01 12.50 5.07
C HIS A 88 -10.20 11.85 6.20
N LEU A 89 -8.89 11.69 6.02
CA LEU A 89 -8.02 10.93 6.94
C LEU A 89 -7.26 11.81 7.96
N GLY A 90 -7.24 13.12 7.76
CA GLY A 90 -6.31 14.03 8.42
C GLY A 90 -4.88 13.90 7.89
N GLU A 91 -4.00 14.82 8.31
CA GLU A 91 -2.61 14.87 7.82
C GLU A 91 -1.82 13.59 8.13
N GLY A 92 -1.89 13.13 9.39
CA GLY A 92 -1.19 11.90 9.81
C GLY A 92 -1.73 10.66 9.09
N GLY A 93 -3.04 10.57 8.91
CA GLY A 93 -3.68 9.48 8.17
C GLY A 93 -3.29 9.50 6.69
N PHE A 94 -3.24 10.67 6.04
CA PHE A 94 -2.77 10.79 4.66
C PHE A 94 -1.31 10.32 4.48
N VAL A 95 -0.41 10.69 5.41
CA VAL A 95 0.98 10.22 5.37
C VAL A 95 1.03 8.70 5.49
N ALA A 96 0.34 8.11 6.48
CA ALA A 96 0.30 6.65 6.63
C ALA A 96 -0.32 5.95 5.41
N PHE A 97 -1.40 6.50 4.87
CA PHE A 97 -2.08 5.98 3.67
C PHE A 97 -1.18 6.01 2.43
N SER A 98 -0.48 7.12 2.18
CA SER A 98 0.41 7.23 1.00
C SER A 98 1.58 6.25 1.08
N VAL A 99 2.16 6.06 2.28
CA VAL A 99 3.19 5.05 2.53
C VAL A 99 2.63 3.64 2.35
N LEU A 100 1.44 3.34 2.88
CA LEU A 100 0.79 2.04 2.69
C LEU A 100 0.58 1.71 1.22
N ALA A 101 0.07 2.66 0.42
CA ALA A 101 -0.16 2.45 -1.01
C ALA A 101 1.15 2.16 -1.76
N ALA A 102 2.23 2.88 -1.42
CA ALA A 102 3.55 2.64 -1.99
C ALA A 102 4.15 1.29 -1.56
N LEU A 103 4.00 0.91 -0.29
CA LEU A 103 4.42 -0.41 0.21
C LEU A 103 3.65 -1.54 -0.48
N ALA A 104 2.34 -1.40 -0.65
CA ALA A 104 1.52 -2.37 -1.35
C ALA A 104 1.97 -2.54 -2.81
N ASP A 105 2.30 -1.46 -3.52
CA ASP A 105 2.86 -1.52 -4.89
C ASP A 105 4.20 -2.28 -4.91
N ALA A 106 5.12 -1.91 -4.01
CA ALA A 106 6.42 -2.57 -3.90
C ALA A 106 6.29 -4.07 -3.57
N GLU A 107 5.38 -4.44 -2.67
CA GLU A 107 5.11 -5.83 -2.29
C GLU A 107 4.48 -6.63 -3.44
N CYS A 108 3.57 -6.05 -4.22
CA CYS A 108 3.00 -6.70 -5.41
C CYS A 108 4.09 -6.96 -6.47
N ARG A 109 4.98 -5.97 -6.71
CA ARG A 109 6.10 -6.15 -7.64
C ARG A 109 7.06 -7.23 -7.16
N ALA A 110 7.36 -7.24 -5.87
CA ALA A 110 8.21 -8.25 -5.24
C ALA A 110 7.67 -9.68 -5.47
N GLU A 111 6.36 -9.86 -5.32
CA GLU A 111 5.68 -11.13 -5.60
C GLU A 111 5.76 -11.51 -7.08
N LEU A 112 5.46 -10.57 -8.00
CA LEU A 112 5.42 -10.84 -9.43
C LEU A 112 6.77 -11.16 -10.07
N VAL A 113 7.87 -10.67 -9.51
CA VAL A 113 9.23 -10.90 -10.05
C VAL A 113 10.01 -11.97 -9.28
N ASP A 114 9.37 -12.66 -8.33
CA ASP A 114 9.91 -13.80 -7.58
C ASP A 114 11.32 -13.56 -7.02
N LEU A 115 11.59 -12.34 -6.52
CA LEU A 115 12.90 -11.74 -6.15
C LEU A 115 14.03 -12.75 -5.78
N PRO A 116 14.68 -13.42 -6.76
CA PRO A 116 15.51 -14.57 -6.43
C PRO A 116 16.87 -14.13 -5.88
N GLY A 117 17.32 -12.94 -6.29
CA GLY A 117 18.62 -12.36 -5.91
C GLY A 117 18.67 -11.71 -4.53
N LEU A 118 17.54 -11.63 -3.81
CA LEU A 118 17.51 -11.16 -2.41
C LEU A 118 17.52 -12.34 -1.42
N ALA A 119 17.07 -13.52 -1.84
CA ALA A 119 17.19 -14.76 -1.05
C ALA A 119 18.63 -15.29 -0.96
N GLY A 120 19.59 -14.69 -1.66
CA GLY A 120 21.00 -15.07 -1.64
C GLY A 120 21.92 -13.90 -1.95
N ASN A 121 22.26 -13.13 -0.93
CA ASN A 121 23.51 -12.36 -0.81
C ASN A 121 23.86 -12.20 0.66
#